data_AF-A0A3F3LAM5-F1
#
_entry.id   AF-A0A3F3LAM5-F1
#
_cell.length_a   1.000
_cell.length_b   1.000
_cell.length_c   1.000
_cell.angle_alpha   90.00
_cell.angle_beta   90.00
_cell.angle_gamma   90.00
#
_symmetry.space_group_name_H-M   'P 1'
#
loop_
_entity.id
_entity.type
_entity.pdbx_description
1 polymer ?
#
loop_
_entity_poly.entity_id
_entity_poly.type
_entity_poly.pdbx_seq_one_letter_code
_entity_poly.pdbx_strand_id
1 'polypeptide(L)'
;MNKNYQNGVGLMEVLVALLLLAIGVLGFSVLQVRAIDASQEASDRSVAMNLARDLSERIRINKTALTKYKEYINAKTVDTSCIGSATSYFPKCNPETMVKFDVGEILTKADSLGQSIKIYNCVGSNLNCIYVAWGRTNTTANNINTDASKCIDSSTGTYLVGSQCLVMEAF
;
A
#
# COMPACT_ATOMS: atom_id res chain seq x y z
N MET A 1 62.58 -6.57 35.35
CA MET A 1 61.55 -7.42 34.72
C MET A 1 60.25 -7.24 35.48
N ASN A 2 59.28 -6.51 34.92
CA ASN A 2 58.00 -6.27 35.57
C ASN A 2 57.08 -7.47 35.29
N LYS A 3 56.68 -8.21 36.33
CA LYS A 3 55.80 -9.38 36.23
C LYS A 3 54.35 -8.90 36.17
N ASN A 4 53.74 -8.92 34.99
CA ASN A 4 52.31 -8.69 34.85
C ASN A 4 51.57 -9.92 35.40
N TYR A 5 50.78 -9.73 36.46
CA TYR A 5 49.90 -10.77 36.99
C TYR A 5 48.68 -10.91 36.09
N GLN A 6 48.41 -12.12 35.60
CA GLN A 6 47.13 -12.41 34.96
C GLN A 6 46.05 -12.42 36.05
N ASN A 7 45.14 -11.44 35.99
CA ASN A 7 43.92 -11.49 36.78
C ASN A 7 42.99 -12.50 36.09
N GLY A 8 42.89 -13.70 36.66
CA GLY A 8 41.92 -14.69 36.20
C GLY A 8 40.49 -14.17 36.37
N VAL A 9 39.61 -14.50 35.42
CA VAL A 9 38.18 -14.20 35.52
C VAL A 9 37.54 -15.11 36.56
N GLY A 10 36.79 -14.52 37.50
CA GLY A 10 36.03 -15.29 38.48
C GLY A 10 34.82 -15.96 37.83
N LEU A 11 34.42 -17.16 38.28
CA LEU A 11 33.24 -17.85 37.75
C LEU A 11 31.95 -17.00 37.90
N MET A 12 31.86 -16.19 38.95
CA MET A 12 30.75 -15.25 39.16
C MET A 12 30.73 -14.11 38.13
N GLU A 13 31.90 -13.63 37.69
CA GLU A 13 32.02 -12.56 36.69
C GLU A 13 31.48 -13.02 35.34
N VAL A 14 31.81 -14.25 34.94
CA VAL A 14 31.30 -14.88 33.71
C VAL A 14 29.78 -15.07 33.79
N LEU A 15 29.26 -15.53 34.92
CA LEU A 15 27.82 -15.77 35.10
C LEU A 15 27.03 -14.46 35.02
N VAL A 16 27.51 -13.38 35.63
CA VAL A 16 26.91 -12.05 35.53
C VAL A 16 27.00 -11.50 34.11
N ALA A 17 28.14 -11.66 33.42
CA ALA A 17 28.28 -11.24 32.03
C ALA A 17 27.29 -11.95 31.10
N LEU A 18 27.10 -13.26 31.27
CA LEU A 18 26.12 -14.03 30.51
C LEU A 18 24.67 -13.63 30.81
N LEU A 19 24.35 -13.32 32.07
CA LEU A 19 23.03 -12.81 32.46
C LEU A 19 22.72 -11.48 31.77
N LEU A 20 23.67 -10.54 31.80
CA LEU A 20 23.51 -9.24 31.14
C LEU A 20 23.38 -9.37 29.62
N LEU A 21 24.19 -10.25 29.01
CA LEU A 21 24.11 -10.56 27.59
C LEU A 21 22.73 -11.12 27.24
N ALA A 22 22.22 -12.10 28.00
CA ALA A 22 20.92 -12.70 27.76
C ALA A 22 19.79 -11.66 27.78
N ILE A 23 19.79 -10.76 28.77
CA ILE A 23 18.81 -9.66 28.85
C ILE A 23 18.96 -8.71 27.66
N GLY A 24 20.19 -8.35 27.30
CA GLY A 24 20.48 -7.47 26.16
C GLY A 24 19.98 -8.05 24.83
N VAL A 25 20.19 -9.34 24.59
CA VAL A 25 19.75 -10.02 23.35
C VAL A 25 18.22 -10.12 23.31
N LEU A 26 17.55 -10.40 24.43
CA LEU A 26 16.09 -10.42 24.49
C LEU A 26 15.50 -9.04 24.20
N GLY A 27 16.07 -7.98 24.79
CA GLY A 27 15.68 -6.60 24.50
C GLY A 27 15.86 -6.22 23.02
N PHE A 28 17.02 -6.54 22.44
CA PHE A 28 17.30 -6.29 21.02
C PHE A 28 16.35 -7.07 20.09
N SER A 29 16.00 -8.30 20.43
CA SER A 29 15.11 -9.14 19.63
C SER A 29 13.71 -8.56 19.52
N VAL A 30 13.17 -8.00 20.61
CA VAL A 30 11.87 -7.30 20.59
C VAL A 30 11.93 -6.06 19.69
N LEU A 31 13.02 -5.27 19.79
CA LEU A 31 13.20 -4.09 18.93
C LEU A 31 13.30 -4.48 17.45
N GLN A 32 13.97 -5.59 17.12
CA GLN A 32 14.05 -6.07 15.74
C GLN A 32 12.67 -6.40 15.15
N VAL A 33 11.78 -7.07 15.90
CA VAL A 33 10.43 -7.36 15.43
C VAL A 33 9.66 -6.07 15.12
N ARG A 34 9.73 -5.07 16.02
CA ARG A 34 9.10 -3.76 15.80
C ARG A 34 9.67 -3.03 14.57
N ALA A 35 10.98 -3.12 14.36
CA ALA A 35 11.63 -2.53 13.20
C ALA A 35 11.17 -3.18 11.89
N ILE A 36 10.97 -4.50 11.88
CA ILE A 36 10.42 -5.23 10.72
C ILE A 36 8.99 -4.77 10.42
N ASP A 37 8.12 -4.71 11.43
CA ASP A 37 6.73 -4.24 11.26
C ASP A 37 6.69 -2.81 10.68
N ALA A 38 7.50 -1.91 11.22
CA ALA A 38 7.59 -0.53 10.73
C ALA A 38 8.14 -0.44 9.30
N SER A 39 9.11 -1.29 8.96
CA SER A 39 9.68 -1.35 7.61
C SER A 39 8.67 -1.88 6.59
N GLN A 40 7.89 -2.90 6.96
CA GLN A 40 6.83 -3.44 6.13
C GLN A 40 5.75 -2.39 5.87
N GLU A 41 5.29 -1.70 6.92
CA GLU A 41 4.30 -0.62 6.79
C GLU A 41 4.80 0.52 5.89
N ALA A 42 6.08 0.91 6.00
CA ALA A 42 6.68 1.91 5.13
C ALA A 42 6.78 1.45 3.66
N SER A 43 7.06 0.16 3.44
CA SER A 43 7.07 -0.45 2.11
C SER A 43 5.67 -0.45 1.48
N ASP A 44 4.66 -0.91 2.22
CA ASP A 44 3.27 -0.96 1.75
C ASP A 44 2.75 0.44 1.40
N ARG A 45 3.08 1.45 2.23
CA ARG A 45 2.75 2.84 1.94
C ARG A 45 3.45 3.35 0.68
N SER A 46 4.70 2.97 0.44
CA SER A 46 5.45 3.34 -0.77
C SER A 46 4.83 2.72 -2.02
N VAL A 47 4.45 1.44 -1.94
CA VAL A 47 3.72 0.74 -3.01
C VAL A 47 2.36 1.42 -3.28
N ALA A 48 1.62 1.78 -2.24
CA ALA A 48 0.33 2.46 -2.36
C ALA A 48 0.47 3.82 -3.05
N MET A 49 1.49 4.60 -2.72
CA MET A 49 1.80 5.87 -3.38
C MET A 49 2.11 5.68 -4.87
N ASN A 50 2.90 4.65 -5.20
CA ASN A 50 3.23 4.34 -6.59
C ASN A 50 1.99 3.91 -7.38
N LEU A 51 1.11 3.09 -6.80
CA LEU A 51 -0.15 2.67 -7.42
C LEU A 51 -1.12 3.83 -7.65
N ALA A 52 -1.29 4.70 -6.65
CA ALA A 52 -2.11 5.89 -6.78
C ALA A 52 -1.56 6.83 -7.86
N ARG A 53 -0.23 7.00 -7.94
CA ARG A 53 0.41 7.82 -8.96
C ARG A 53 0.26 7.25 -10.36
N ASP A 54 0.46 5.94 -10.53
CA ASP A 54 0.28 5.21 -11.80
C ASP A 54 -1.14 5.41 -12.33
N LEU A 55 -2.15 5.16 -11.49
CA LEU A 55 -3.56 5.40 -11.85
C LEU A 55 -3.83 6.87 -12.16
N SER A 56 -3.30 7.80 -11.38
CA SER A 56 -3.45 9.24 -11.62
C SER A 56 -2.87 9.68 -12.96
N GLU A 57 -1.74 9.14 -13.39
CA GLU A 57 -1.15 9.47 -14.70
C GLU A 57 -1.98 8.89 -15.85
N ARG A 58 -2.52 7.67 -15.71
CA ARG A 58 -3.43 7.09 -16.71
C ARG A 58 -4.70 7.93 -16.88
N ILE A 59 -5.31 8.33 -15.77
CA ILE A 59 -6.45 9.27 -15.77
C ILE A 59 -6.07 10.60 -16.40
N ARG A 60 -4.87 11.12 -16.12
CA ARG A 60 -4.39 12.39 -16.69
C ARG A 60 -4.20 12.32 -18.21
N ILE A 61 -3.79 11.18 -18.74
CA ILE A 61 -3.66 10.95 -20.18
C ILE A 61 -5.05 10.89 -20.83
N ASN A 62 -6.05 10.32 -20.15
CA ASN A 62 -7.42 10.18 -20.64
C ASN A 62 -8.45 10.92 -19.75
N LYS A 63 -8.30 12.25 -19.65
CA LYS A 63 -9.07 13.09 -18.70
C LYS A 63 -10.58 13.00 -18.89
N THR A 64 -11.03 12.88 -20.13
CA THR A 64 -12.47 12.81 -20.47
C THR A 64 -13.11 11.52 -19.96
N ALA A 65 -12.30 10.48 -19.68
CA ALA A 65 -12.77 9.19 -19.20
C ALA A 65 -12.72 9.04 -17.66
N LEU A 66 -12.45 10.10 -16.89
CA LEU A 66 -12.40 10.05 -15.41
C LEU A 66 -13.63 9.35 -14.79
N THR A 67 -14.83 9.68 -15.27
CA THR A 67 -16.07 9.05 -14.81
C THR A 67 -16.07 7.54 -15.06
N LYS A 68 -15.49 7.10 -16.19
CA LYS A 68 -15.34 5.67 -16.53
C LYS A 68 -14.29 4.98 -15.67
N TYR A 69 -13.15 5.61 -15.39
CA TYR A 69 -12.17 5.06 -14.44
C TYR A 69 -12.81 4.85 -13.06
N LYS A 70 -13.57 5.84 -12.57
CA LYS A 70 -14.27 5.74 -11.28
C LYS A 70 -15.28 4.58 -11.27
N GLU A 71 -16.10 4.48 -12.31
CA GLU A 71 -17.08 3.40 -12.49
C GLU A 71 -16.39 2.02 -12.47
N TYR A 72 -15.38 1.83 -13.33
CA TYR A 72 -14.76 0.53 -13.57
C TYR A 72 -13.78 0.10 -12.46
N ILE A 73 -13.04 1.02 -11.82
CA ILE A 73 -12.23 0.70 -10.63
C ILE A 73 -13.14 0.21 -9.50
N ASN A 74 -14.22 0.95 -9.22
CA ASN A 74 -15.09 0.63 -8.09
C ASN A 74 -15.88 -0.66 -8.32
N ALA A 75 -16.34 -0.88 -9.56
CA ALA A 75 -17.06 -2.10 -9.97
C ALA A 75 -16.13 -3.26 -10.36
N LYS A 76 -14.81 -3.08 -10.36
CA LYS A 76 -13.81 -4.04 -10.86
C LYS A 76 -14.12 -4.58 -12.27
N THR A 77 -14.57 -3.69 -13.15
CA THR A 77 -14.90 -4.03 -14.55
C THR A 77 -13.66 -3.93 -15.42
N VAL A 78 -13.24 -5.05 -16.02
CA VAL A 78 -11.97 -5.16 -16.75
C VAL A 78 -12.18 -5.71 -18.16
N ASP A 79 -11.27 -5.39 -19.08
CA ASP A 79 -11.25 -5.90 -20.45
C ASP A 79 -9.80 -6.11 -20.88
N THR A 80 -9.44 -7.32 -21.30
CA THR A 80 -8.09 -7.69 -21.74
C THR A 80 -7.92 -7.68 -23.26
N SER A 81 -8.98 -7.34 -24.01
CA SER A 81 -8.99 -7.36 -25.47
C SER A 81 -8.32 -6.15 -26.13
N CYS A 82 -7.98 -5.12 -25.34
CA CYS A 82 -7.27 -3.93 -25.79
C CYS A 82 -5.75 -4.17 -25.88
N ILE A 83 -5.35 -5.21 -26.60
CA ILE A 83 -3.95 -5.55 -26.91
C ILE A 83 -3.85 -5.75 -28.41
N GLY A 84 -2.76 -5.28 -29.03
CA GLY A 84 -2.49 -5.55 -30.45
C GLY A 84 -2.33 -7.05 -30.71
N SER A 85 -2.90 -7.54 -31.82
CA SER A 85 -2.71 -8.93 -32.26
C SER A 85 -1.66 -8.99 -33.36
N ALA A 86 -0.83 -10.04 -33.35
CA ALA A 86 0.09 -10.33 -34.45
C ALA A 86 -0.65 -10.61 -35.78
N THR A 87 -1.93 -10.99 -35.73
CA THR A 87 -2.74 -11.34 -36.90
C THR A 87 -3.67 -10.20 -37.37
N SER A 88 -3.80 -9.13 -36.59
CA SER A 88 -4.64 -7.97 -36.92
C SER A 88 -4.08 -6.72 -36.24
N TYR A 89 -3.49 -5.82 -37.04
CA TYR A 89 -2.79 -4.61 -36.57
C TYR A 89 -3.71 -3.52 -35.99
N PHE A 90 -5.03 -3.73 -36.00
CA PHE A 90 -5.97 -2.84 -35.35
C PHE A 90 -6.31 -3.39 -33.97
N PRO A 91 -5.70 -2.87 -32.88
CA PRO A 91 -6.19 -3.19 -31.56
C PRO A 91 -7.65 -2.74 -31.48
N LYS A 92 -8.53 -3.57 -30.90
CA LYS A 92 -9.94 -3.21 -30.65
C LYS A 92 -10.05 -2.22 -29.48
N CYS A 93 -9.14 -1.26 -29.40
CA CYS A 93 -9.06 -0.25 -28.36
C CYS A 93 -9.83 1.00 -28.79
N ASN A 94 -11.10 1.07 -28.42
CA ASN A 94 -11.79 2.35 -28.28
C ASN A 94 -11.45 2.98 -26.90
N PRO A 95 -11.75 4.27 -26.68
CA PRO A 95 -11.43 4.93 -25.41
C PRO A 95 -12.03 4.25 -24.17
N GLU A 96 -13.19 3.58 -24.28
CA GLU A 96 -13.81 2.87 -23.15
C GLU A 96 -13.09 1.55 -22.83
N THR A 97 -12.77 0.75 -23.86
CA THR A 97 -12.02 -0.50 -23.72
C THR A 97 -10.60 -0.26 -23.21
N MET A 98 -9.99 0.88 -23.56
CA MET A 98 -8.68 1.28 -23.03
C MET A 98 -8.74 1.52 -21.52
N VAL A 99 -9.79 2.17 -21.03
CA VAL A 99 -9.99 2.38 -19.57
C VAL A 99 -10.16 1.03 -18.87
N LYS A 100 -10.98 0.12 -19.41
CA LYS A 100 -11.19 -1.21 -18.82
C LYS A 100 -9.89 -2.04 -18.78
N PHE A 101 -9.02 -1.86 -19.76
CA PHE A 101 -7.69 -2.47 -19.78
C PHE A 101 -6.76 -1.88 -18.71
N ASP A 102 -6.64 -0.56 -18.64
CA ASP A 102 -5.86 0.13 -17.60
C ASP A 102 -6.32 -0.24 -16.19
N VAL A 103 -7.63 -0.29 -15.99
CA VAL A 103 -8.27 -0.71 -14.74
C VAL A 103 -7.87 -2.15 -14.41
N GLY A 104 -7.90 -3.06 -15.38
CA GLY A 104 -7.48 -4.44 -15.19
C GLY A 104 -6.01 -4.57 -14.78
N GLU A 105 -5.13 -3.78 -15.39
CA GLU A 105 -3.70 -3.78 -15.04
C GLU A 105 -3.47 -3.26 -13.60
N ILE A 106 -4.08 -2.12 -13.27
CA ILE A 106 -3.96 -1.50 -11.95
C ILE A 106 -4.54 -2.38 -10.85
N LEU A 107 -5.72 -2.97 -11.06
CA LEU A 107 -6.36 -3.86 -10.09
C LEU A 107 -5.54 -5.14 -9.90
N THR A 108 -5.04 -5.74 -10.98
CA THR A 108 -4.19 -6.94 -10.89
C THR A 108 -2.90 -6.64 -10.11
N LYS A 109 -2.27 -5.49 -10.39
CA LYS A 109 -1.07 -5.05 -9.67
C LYS A 109 -1.36 -4.80 -8.19
N ALA A 110 -2.46 -4.12 -7.87
CA ALA A 110 -2.89 -3.89 -6.49
C ALA A 110 -3.16 -5.20 -5.74
N ASP A 111 -3.95 -6.11 -6.34
CA ASP A 111 -4.30 -7.40 -5.75
C ASP A 111 -3.05 -8.27 -5.51
N SER A 112 -2.08 -8.27 -6.44
CA SER A 112 -0.81 -9.00 -6.28
C SER A 112 0.06 -8.50 -5.12
N LEU A 113 -0.13 -7.25 -4.70
CA LEU A 113 0.58 -6.60 -3.60
C LEU A 113 -0.29 -6.52 -2.32
N GLY A 114 -1.44 -7.20 -2.31
CA GLY A 114 -2.35 -7.21 -1.16
C GLY A 114 -2.98 -5.84 -0.87
N GLN A 115 -3.14 -5.01 -1.90
CA GLN A 115 -3.74 -3.68 -1.82
C GLN A 115 -5.07 -3.63 -2.58
N SER A 116 -5.97 -2.75 -2.15
CA SER A 116 -7.19 -2.42 -2.89
C SER A 116 -7.20 -0.95 -3.27
N ILE A 117 -7.75 -0.64 -4.44
CA ILE A 117 -7.84 0.71 -4.97
C ILE A 117 -9.30 1.05 -5.24
N LYS A 118 -9.72 2.26 -4.85
CA LYS A 118 -11.04 2.82 -5.10
C LYS A 118 -10.95 4.31 -5.45
N ILE A 119 -11.95 4.83 -6.15
CA ILE A 119 -12.06 6.26 -6.48
C ILE A 119 -13.38 6.81 -5.95
N TYR A 120 -13.33 7.80 -5.06
CA TYR A 120 -14.52 8.51 -4.56
C TYR A 120 -14.32 10.02 -4.65
N ASN A 121 -15.37 10.80 -4.40
CA ASN A 121 -15.17 12.22 -4.19
C ASN A 121 -14.37 12.44 -2.90
N CYS A 122 -13.52 13.47 -2.90
CA CYS A 122 -12.85 13.90 -1.68
C CYS A 122 -13.87 14.52 -0.71
N VAL A 123 -13.67 14.32 0.59
CA VAL A 123 -14.50 14.99 1.61
C VAL A 123 -14.14 16.47 1.63
N GLY A 124 -15.14 17.35 1.54
CA GLY A 124 -14.94 18.81 1.56
C GLY A 124 -14.47 19.43 0.24
N SER A 125 -14.47 18.67 -0.87
CA SER A 125 -14.11 19.15 -2.20
C SER A 125 -14.96 18.50 -3.30
N ASN A 126 -14.95 19.10 -4.50
CA ASN A 126 -15.58 18.53 -5.70
C ASN A 126 -14.62 17.68 -6.54
N LEU A 127 -13.37 17.53 -6.08
CA LEU A 127 -12.35 16.71 -6.72
C LEU A 127 -12.55 15.22 -6.39
N ASN A 128 -11.96 14.36 -7.20
CA ASN A 128 -11.90 12.93 -6.93
C ASN A 128 -10.64 12.60 -6.12
N CYS A 129 -10.75 11.56 -5.32
CA CYS A 129 -9.71 11.04 -4.47
C CYS A 129 -9.52 9.56 -4.80
N ILE A 130 -8.26 9.17 -4.97
CA ILE A 130 -7.84 7.78 -5.09
C ILE A 130 -7.54 7.29 -3.68
N TYR A 131 -8.22 6.22 -3.29
CA TYR A 131 -8.05 5.53 -2.02
C TYR A 131 -7.31 4.23 -2.29
N VAL A 132 -6.17 4.04 -1.64
CA VAL A 132 -5.41 2.79 -1.69
C VAL A 132 -5.29 2.23 -0.28
N ALA A 133 -5.80 1.04 -0.02
CA ALA A 133 -5.82 0.43 1.31
C ALA A 133 -5.10 -0.93 1.33
N TRP A 134 -4.40 -1.20 2.43
CA TRP A 134 -3.72 -2.48 2.68
C TRP A 134 -4.01 -2.96 4.11
N GLY A 135 -3.51 -4.16 4.45
CA GLY A 135 -3.60 -4.72 5.79
C GLY A 135 -5.03 -4.77 6.34
N ARG A 136 -5.25 -4.22 7.54
CA ARG A 136 -6.53 -4.24 8.28
C ARG A 136 -7.64 -3.42 7.62
N THR A 137 -7.27 -2.44 6.80
CA THR A 137 -8.20 -1.60 6.06
C THR A 137 -8.43 -2.08 4.64
N ASN A 138 -7.74 -3.13 4.19
CA ASN A 138 -8.00 -3.74 2.89
C ASN A 138 -9.41 -4.35 2.89
N THR A 139 -10.27 -3.88 2.00
CA THR A 139 -11.63 -4.39 1.86
C THR A 139 -11.76 -5.27 0.63
N THR A 140 -11.92 -6.57 0.88
CA THR A 140 -12.34 -7.56 -0.13
C THR A 140 -13.84 -7.50 -0.41
N ALA A 141 -14.59 -6.61 0.26
CA ALA A 141 -16.05 -6.53 0.19
C ALA A 141 -16.50 -5.52 -0.88
N ASN A 142 -17.47 -5.92 -1.69
CA ASN A 142 -18.00 -5.18 -2.85
C ASN A 142 -18.81 -3.91 -2.51
N ASN A 143 -18.67 -3.32 -1.33
CA ASN A 143 -19.51 -2.19 -0.91
C ASN A 143 -18.82 -0.83 -1.10
N ILE A 144 -19.17 -0.23 -2.24
CA ILE A 144 -18.68 1.03 -2.82
C ILE A 144 -18.79 2.27 -1.89
N ASN A 145 -19.40 2.23 -0.71
CA ASN A 145 -19.50 3.42 0.17
C ASN A 145 -18.94 3.21 1.60
N THR A 146 -18.57 1.98 1.96
CA THR A 146 -18.11 1.64 3.33
C THR A 146 -16.60 1.49 3.45
N ASP A 147 -15.89 1.55 2.33
CA ASP A 147 -14.46 1.25 2.28
C ASP A 147 -13.62 2.52 2.49
N ALA A 148 -14.04 3.65 1.90
CA ALA A 148 -13.43 4.95 2.19
C ALA A 148 -13.62 5.35 3.66
N SER A 149 -14.75 4.99 4.28
CA SER A 149 -15.02 5.24 5.70
C SER A 149 -14.16 4.43 6.66
N LYS A 150 -13.36 3.45 6.18
CA LYS A 150 -12.34 2.78 7.00
C LYS A 150 -11.00 3.52 6.99
N CYS A 151 -10.82 4.44 6.05
CA CYS A 151 -9.64 5.24 5.90
C CYS A 151 -9.78 6.60 6.55
N ILE A 152 -10.88 7.26 6.25
CA ILE A 152 -11.17 8.61 6.72
C ILE A 152 -12.56 8.68 7.31
N ASP A 153 -12.76 9.64 8.20
CA ASP A 153 -14.09 10.06 8.60
C ASP A 153 -14.79 10.75 7.42
N SER A 154 -16.00 10.30 7.09
CA SER A 154 -16.74 10.75 5.90
C SER A 154 -17.27 12.18 5.99
N SER A 155 -17.28 12.76 7.20
CA SER A 155 -17.76 14.13 7.45
C SER A 155 -16.61 15.14 7.52
N THR A 156 -15.48 14.74 8.10
CA THR A 156 -14.33 15.64 8.34
C THR A 156 -13.16 15.40 7.40
N GLY A 157 -13.07 14.23 6.77
CA GLY A 157 -11.97 13.85 5.88
C GLY A 157 -10.67 13.46 6.62
N THR A 158 -10.69 13.38 7.95
CA THR A 158 -9.50 13.03 8.75
C THR A 158 -9.25 11.53 8.75
N TYR A 159 -7.99 11.10 8.71
CA TYR A 159 -7.63 9.68 8.83
C TYR A 159 -8.09 9.08 10.15
N LEU A 160 -8.61 7.85 10.09
CA LEU A 160 -8.96 7.08 11.28
C LEU A 160 -7.71 6.52 11.96
N VAL A 161 -7.74 6.44 13.29
CA VAL A 161 -6.62 5.92 14.07
C VAL A 161 -6.37 4.45 13.70
N GLY A 162 -5.14 4.15 13.29
CA GLY A 162 -4.73 2.79 12.91
C GLY A 162 -5.17 2.35 11.51
N SER A 163 -5.70 3.25 10.68
CA SER A 163 -6.01 2.96 9.27
C SER A 163 -4.73 2.75 8.46
N GLN A 164 -4.69 1.70 7.64
CA GLN A 164 -3.57 1.36 6.76
C GLN A 164 -3.93 1.69 5.31
N CYS A 165 -3.98 2.98 5.01
CA CYS A 165 -4.32 3.44 3.67
C CYS A 165 -3.77 4.82 3.34
N LEU A 166 -3.83 5.11 2.04
CA LEU A 166 -3.40 6.34 1.42
C LEU A 166 -4.59 6.95 0.67
N VAL A 167 -4.84 8.23 0.91
CA VAL A 167 -5.74 9.06 0.12
C VAL A 167 -4.91 10.05 -0.69
N MET A 168 -5.09 10.04 -2.00
CA MET A 168 -4.46 10.96 -2.93
C MET A 168 -5.55 11.72 -3.69
N GLU A 169 -5.57 13.04 -3.56
CA GLU A 169 -6.42 13.90 -4.36
C GLU A 169 -5.96 13.88 -5.82
N ALA A 170 -6.90 13.63 -6.74
CA ALA A 170 -6.67 13.53 -8.17
C ALA A 170 -7.94 13.94 -8.95
N PHE A 171 -7.86 15.07 -9.66
CA PHE A 171 -8.80 15.63 -10.66
C PHE A 171 -10.29 15.81 -10.28
#